data_AF-A0A101X7I6-F1
#
_entry.id   AF-A0A101X7I6-F1
#
_cell.length_a   1.000
_cell.length_b   1.000
_cell.length_c   1.000
_cell.angle_alpha   90.00
_cell.angle_beta   90.00
_cell.angle_gamma   90.00
#
_symmetry.space_group_name_H-M   'P 1'
#
loop_
_entity.id
_entity.type
_entity.pdbx_description
1 polymer ?
#
loop_
_entity_poly.entity_id
_entity_poly.type
_entity_poly.pdbx_seq_one_letter_code
_entity_poly.pdbx_strand_id
1 'polypeptide(L)'
;MNKWLAVALIALLSTLPVLNAQATTDQSYRYLGAGLAFGLAAIGAGVGMGIAGAAIASASVEKRDILVFFLVLAFVETIALYGLVALILLR
;
A
#
# COMPACT_ATOMS: atom_id res chain seq x y z
N MET A 1 34.72 -13.37 40.35
CA MET A 1 33.64 -12.91 39.43
C MET A 1 32.44 -13.81 39.64
N ASN A 2 31.32 -13.23 40.04
CA ASN A 2 30.23 -13.94 40.71
C ASN A 2 29.44 -14.75 39.68
N LYS A 3 29.29 -16.06 39.87
CA LYS A 3 28.60 -16.97 38.91
C LYS A 3 27.20 -16.48 38.51
N TRP A 4 26.52 -15.76 39.39
CA TRP A 4 25.22 -15.13 39.14
C TRP A 4 25.25 -14.00 38.11
N LEU A 5 26.32 -13.20 38.06
CA LEU A 5 26.48 -12.17 37.03
C LEU A 5 26.69 -12.79 35.64
N ALA A 6 27.42 -13.92 35.56
CA ALA A 6 27.62 -14.62 34.29
C ALA A 6 26.31 -15.20 33.74
N VAL A 7 25.46 -15.77 34.59
CA VAL A 7 24.15 -16.30 34.18
C VAL A 7 23.22 -15.18 33.72
N ALA A 8 23.17 -14.04 34.43
CA ALA A 8 22.38 -12.89 34.01
C ALA A 8 22.83 -12.32 32.66
N LEU A 9 24.15 -12.27 32.41
CA LEU A 9 24.72 -11.80 31.15
C LEU A 9 24.42 -12.75 29.98
N ILE A 10 24.50 -14.07 30.19
CA ILE A 10 24.18 -15.08 29.17
C ILE A 10 22.68 -15.01 28.82
N ALA A 11 21.81 -14.90 29.82
CA ALA A 11 20.38 -14.73 29.60
C ALA A 11 20.07 -13.47 28.77
N LEU A 12 20.68 -12.33 29.10
CA LEU A 12 20.52 -11.09 28.34
C LEU A 12 21.02 -11.23 26.89
N LEU A 13 22.21 -11.80 26.70
CA LEU A 13 22.81 -11.98 25.37
C LEU A 13 21.99 -12.93 24.48
N SER A 14 21.34 -13.93 25.08
CA SER A 14 20.49 -14.89 24.37
C SER A 14 19.18 -14.29 23.84
N THR A 15 18.71 -13.17 24.41
CA THR A 15 17.48 -12.50 24.00
C THR A 15 17.67 -11.50 22.85
N LEU A 16 18.90 -11.02 22.63
CA LEU A 16 19.22 -10.09 21.53
C LEU A 16 18.83 -10.61 20.13
N PRO A 17 19.11 -11.87 19.74
CA PRO A 17 18.71 -12.35 18.41
C PRO A 17 17.19 -12.45 18.25
N VAL A 18 16.44 -12.70 19.32
CA VAL A 18 14.96 -12.76 19.28
C VAL A 18 14.37 -11.37 19.05
N LEU A 19 14.92 -10.33 19.70
CA LEU A 19 14.48 -8.95 19.49
C LEU A 19 14.71 -8.49 18.05
N ASN A 20 15.85 -8.86 17.45
CA ASN A 20 16.15 -8.51 16.06
C ASN A 20 15.26 -9.27 15.06
N ALA A 21 14.98 -10.55 15.32
CA ALA A 21 14.09 -11.35 14.48
C ALA A 21 12.64 -10.82 14.48
N GLN A 22 12.14 -10.40 15.65
CA GLN A 22 10.80 -9.81 15.77
C GLN A 22 10.70 -8.51 14.95
N ALA A 23 11.69 -7.62 15.09
CA ALA A 23 11.71 -6.34 14.39
C ALA A 23 11.72 -6.51 12.85
N THR A 24 12.43 -7.51 12.32
CA THR A 24 12.47 -7.77 10.87
C THR A 24 11.18 -8.39 10.33
N THR A 25 10.54 -9.25 11.13
CA THR A 25 9.32 -9.96 10.73
C THR A 25 8.13 -8.99 10.62
N ASP A 26 7.97 -8.10 11.61
CA ASP A 26 6.90 -7.10 11.60
C ASP A 26 7.01 -6.12 10.44
N GLN A 27 8.23 -5.67 10.13
CA GLN A 27 8.50 -4.78 9.00
C GLN A 27 8.19 -5.47 7.66
N SER A 28 8.53 -6.75 7.53
CA SER A 28 8.28 -7.53 6.30
C SER A 28 6.79 -7.66 6.00
N TYR A 29 5.96 -7.96 7.01
CA TYR A 29 4.51 -8.04 6.84
C TYR A 29 3.87 -6.68 6.53
N ARG A 30 4.39 -5.59 7.11
CA ARG A 30 3.94 -4.23 6.79
C ARG A 30 4.18 -3.86 5.32
N TYR A 31 5.36 -4.15 4.77
CA TYR A 31 5.65 -3.86 3.36
C TYR A 31 4.81 -4.71 2.40
N LEU A 32 4.60 -5.99 2.73
CA LEU A 32 3.70 -6.84 1.95
C LEU A 32 2.26 -6.33 1.98
N GLY A 33 1.75 -5.95 3.15
CA GLY A 33 0.42 -5.35 3.29
C GLY A 33 0.30 -4.04 2.52
N ALA A 34 1.32 -3.18 2.56
CA ALA A 34 1.34 -1.89 1.87
C ALA A 34 1.29 -2.06 0.35
N GLY A 35 2.10 -2.97 -0.18
CA GLY A 35 2.11 -3.28 -1.62
C GLY A 35 0.80 -3.89 -2.09
N LEU A 36 0.21 -4.81 -1.32
CA LEU A 36 -1.07 -5.43 -1.67
C LEU A 36 -2.23 -4.43 -1.64
N ALA A 37 -2.29 -3.54 -0.64
CA ALA A 37 -3.33 -2.53 -0.54
C ALA A 37 -3.35 -1.59 -1.77
N PHE A 38 -2.18 -1.08 -2.17
CA PHE A 38 -2.07 -0.24 -3.36
C PHE A 38 -2.32 -1.03 -4.65
N GLY A 39 -1.76 -2.24 -4.77
CA GLY A 39 -1.94 -3.09 -5.96
C GLY A 39 -3.42 -3.40 -6.23
N LEU A 40 -4.18 -3.76 -5.21
CA LEU A 40 -5.62 -4.03 -5.34
C LEU A 40 -6.41 -2.76 -5.68
N ALA A 41 -6.08 -1.62 -5.07
CA ALA A 41 -6.71 -0.33 -5.40
C ALA A 41 -6.44 0.08 -6.86
N ALA A 42 -5.19 -0.10 -7.33
CA ALA A 42 -4.78 0.22 -8.70
C ALA A 42 -5.49 -0.66 -9.74
N ILE A 43 -5.72 -1.95 -9.45
CA ILE A 43 -6.50 -2.83 -10.32
C ILE A 43 -7.95 -2.33 -10.43
N GLY A 44 -8.58 -1.98 -9.30
CA GLY A 44 -9.94 -1.44 -9.30
C GLY A 44 -10.07 -0.15 -10.10
N ALA A 45 -9.14 0.79 -9.90
CA ALA A 45 -9.07 2.03 -10.66
C ALA A 45 -8.82 1.79 -12.16
N GLY A 46 -7.92 0.87 -12.51
CA GLY A 46 -7.61 0.52 -13.90
C GLY A 46 -8.82 -0.05 -14.66
N VAL A 47 -9.59 -0.94 -14.01
CA VAL A 47 -10.85 -1.46 -14.59
C VAL A 47 -11.88 -0.34 -14.76
N GLY A 48 -12.06 0.50 -13.74
CA GLY A 48 -12.96 1.65 -13.81
C GLY A 48 -12.56 2.62 -14.93
N MET A 49 -11.26 2.85 -15.12
CA MET A 49 -10.74 3.75 -16.13
C MET A 49 -10.93 3.20 -17.55
N GLY A 50 -10.77 1.90 -17.75
CA GLY A 50 -11.06 1.24 -19.02
C GLY A 50 -12.53 1.40 -19.44
N ILE A 51 -13.46 1.20 -18.51
CA ILE A 51 -14.90 1.32 -18.77
C ILE A 51 -15.28 2.79 -19.00
N ALA A 52 -14.86 3.70 -18.12
CA ALA A 52 -15.14 5.13 -18.24
C ALA A 52 -14.53 5.72 -19.52
N GLY A 53 -13.31 5.33 -19.87
CA GLY A 53 -12.64 5.75 -21.10
C GLY A 53 -13.38 5.31 -22.36
N ALA A 54 -13.89 4.07 -22.40
CA ALA A 54 -14.71 3.59 -23.52
C ALA A 54 -16.02 4.38 -23.67
N ALA A 55 -16.69 4.69 -22.55
CA ALA A 55 -17.91 5.50 -22.55
C ALA A 55 -17.65 6.96 -22.99
N ILE A 56 -16.53 7.54 -22.56
CA ILE A 56 -16.11 8.88 -22.97
C ILE A 56 -15.79 8.90 -24.47
N ALA A 57 -15.13 7.87 -25.00
CA ALA A 57 -14.77 7.79 -26.40
C ALA A 57 -16.00 7.82 -27.33
N SER A 58 -17.06 7.09 -26.98
CA SER A 58 -18.32 7.11 -27.74
C SER A 58 -19.10 8.42 -27.53
N ALA A 59 -19.18 8.92 -26.30
CA ALA A 59 -19.89 10.17 -25.98
C ALA A 59 -19.24 11.41 -26.64
N SER A 60 -17.91 11.40 -26.79
CA SER A 60 -17.14 12.49 -27.40
C SER A 60 -17.50 12.75 -28.87
N VAL A 61 -18.06 11.76 -29.56
CA VAL A 61 -18.49 11.89 -30.96
C VAL A 61 -19.77 12.73 -31.06
N GLU A 62 -20.68 12.62 -30.10
CA GLU A 62 -21.97 13.32 -30.11
C GLU A 62 -21.86 14.71 -29.46
N LYS A 63 -21.24 14.79 -28.28
CA LYS A 63 -21.03 16.05 -27.56
C LYS A 63 -19.67 16.06 -26.91
N ARG A 64 -18.83 17.04 -27.28
CA ARG A 64 -17.49 17.19 -26.74
C ARG A 64 -17.49 18.05 -25.49
N ASP A 65 -17.99 17.50 -24.38
CA ASP A 65 -17.94 18.14 -23.07
C ASP A 65 -16.71 17.67 -22.28
N ILE A 66 -15.59 18.32 -22.58
CA ILE A 66 -14.25 17.95 -22.09
C ILE A 66 -14.17 18.04 -20.55
N LEU A 67 -14.87 18.98 -19.93
CA LEU A 67 -14.83 19.17 -18.47
C LEU A 67 -15.49 17.99 -17.75
N VAL A 68 -16.65 17.55 -18.24
CA VAL A 68 -17.36 16.39 -17.65
C VAL A 68 -16.53 15.11 -17.81
N PHE A 69 -15.91 14.90 -18.97
CA PHE A 69 -15.06 13.73 -19.21
C PHE A 69 -13.84 13.68 -18.29
N PHE A 70 -13.13 14.80 -18.13
CA PHE A 70 -12.01 14.87 -17.19
C PHE A 70 -12.48 14.68 -15.74
N LEU A 71 -13.63 15.21 -15.36
CA LEU A 71 -14.16 15.05 -14.02
C LEU A 71 -14.48 13.58 -13.70
N VAL A 72 -15.09 12.85 -14.64
CA VAL A 72 -15.36 11.42 -14.48
C VAL A 72 -14.05 10.62 -14.34
N LEU A 73 -13.05 10.89 -15.18
CA LEU A 73 -11.75 10.23 -15.08
C LEU A 73 -11.04 10.55 -13.76
N ALA A 74 -11.11 11.80 -13.29
CA ALA A 74 -10.52 12.20 -12.01
C ALA A 74 -11.15 11.45 -10.83
N PHE A 75 -12.48 11.27 -10.80
CA PHE A 75 -13.14 10.49 -9.75
C PHE A 75 -12.70 9.02 -9.75
N VAL A 76 -12.53 8.40 -10.92
CA VAL A 76 -12.03 7.03 -11.01
C VAL A 76 -10.60 6.92 -10.45
N GLU A 77 -9.73 7.87 -10.76
CA GLU A 77 -8.35 7.91 -10.26
C GLU A 77 -8.26 8.08 -8.74
N THR A 78 -9.22 8.78 -8.10
CA THR A 78 -9.17 8.96 -6.64
C THR A 78 -9.13 7.65 -5.87
N ILE A 79 -9.67 6.55 -6.40
CA ILE A 79 -9.61 5.22 -5.81
C ILE A 79 -8.16 4.72 -5.71
N ALA A 80 -7.36 4.90 -6.77
CA ALA A 80 -5.94 4.57 -6.76
C ALA A 80 -5.16 5.45 -5.78
N LEU A 81 -5.50 6.75 -5.71
CA LEU A 81 -4.87 7.68 -4.78
C LEU A 81 -5.12 7.31 -3.31
N TYR A 82 -6.33 6.84 -2.95
CA TYR A 82 -6.58 6.31 -1.61
C TYR A 82 -5.70 5.09 -1.30
N GLY A 83 -5.49 4.19 -2.27
CA GLY A 83 -4.55 3.08 -2.15
C GLY A 83 -3.10 3.54 -1.98
N LEU A 84 -2.70 4.60 -2.68
CA LEU A 84 -1.36 5.17 -2.60
C LEU A 84 -1.12 5.81 -1.22
N VAL A 85 -2.11 6.52 -0.69
CA VAL A 85 -2.06 7.08 0.67
C VAL A 85 -1.89 5.96 1.69
N ALA A 86 -2.64 4.87 1.58
CA ALA A 86 -2.50 3.71 2.46
C ALA A 86 -1.08 3.10 2.39
N LEU A 87 -0.49 3.01 1.20
CA LEU A 87 0.88 2.55 1.02
C LEU A 87 1.90 3.44 1.73
N ILE A 88 1.76 4.77 1.60
CA ILE A 88 2.67 5.73 2.26
C ILE A 88 2.55 5.66 3.78
N LEU A 89 1.33 5.43 4.30
CA LEU A 89 1.08 5.35 5.74
C LEU A 89 1.56 4.04 6.37
N LEU A 90 1.51 2.93 5.64
CA LEU A 90 1.86 1.61 6.18
C LEU A 90 3.36 1.28 6.07
N ARG A 91 4.04 1.99 5.14
CA ARG A 91 5.49 1.97 4.93
C ARG A 91 6.30 2.36 6.17
#